data_AF-A0A7Y9EIX5-F1
#
_entry.id   AF-A0A7Y9EIX5-F1
#
_cell.length_a   1.000
_cell.length_b   1.000
_cell.length_c   1.000
_cell.angle_alpha   90.00
_cell.angle_beta   90.00
_cell.angle_gamma   90.00
#
_symmetry.space_group_name_H-M   'P 1'
#
loop_
_entity.id
_entity.type
_entity.pdbx_description
1 polymer ?
#
loop_
_entity_poly.entity_id
_entity_poly.type
_entity_poly.pdbx_seq_one_letter_code
_entity_poly.pdbx_strand_id
1 'polypeptide(L)' 'MAHPRDVERAAWPTEDYHLARSSVETELPENDPFAGLR' A
#
# COMPACT_ATOMS: atom_id res chain seq x y z
N MET A 1 11.68 6.04 11.60
CA MET A 1 12.44 7.29 11.40
C MET A 1 11.45 8.35 10.95
N ALA A 2 11.57 9.59 11.40
CA ALA A 2 10.67 10.67 10.98
C ALA A 2 11.42 11.59 10.00
N HIS A 3 10.86 11.79 8.82
CA HIS A 3 11.34 12.73 7.81
C HIS A 3 10.15 13.50 7.21
N PRO A 4 10.39 14.70 6.65
CA PRO A 4 9.36 15.45 5.94
C PRO A 4 8.78 14.69 4.73
N ARG A 5 7.46 14.76 4.55
CA ARG A 5 6.73 14.04 3.48
C ARG A 5 7.01 14.57 2.08
N ASP A 6 7.41 15.81 1.95
CA ASP A 6 7.89 16.41 0.70
C ASP A 6 9.23 15.82 0.26
N VAL A 7 10.18 15.62 1.19
CA VAL A 7 11.45 14.96 0.90
C VAL A 7 11.25 13.50 0.51
N GLU A 8 10.41 12.78 1.25
CA GLU A 8 10.07 11.39 0.96
C GLU A 8 9.46 11.25 -0.44
N ARG A 9 8.40 12.01 -0.77
CA ARG A 9 7.77 11.97 -2.10
C ARG A 9 8.70 12.37 -3.24
N ALA A 10 9.68 13.24 -2.99
CA ALA A 10 10.66 13.62 -3.99
C ALA A 10 11.68 12.52 -4.28
N ALA A 11 12.11 11.78 -3.24
CA ALA A 11 13.10 10.71 -3.36
C ALA A 11 12.48 9.34 -3.69
N TRP A 12 11.30 9.05 -3.15
CA TRP A 12 10.48 7.85 -3.32
C TRP A 12 9.03 8.27 -3.60
N PRO A 13 8.68 8.46 -4.88
CA PRO A 13 7.36 8.95 -5.27
C PRO A 13 6.25 7.89 -5.19
N THR A 14 6.63 6.63 -5.03
CA THR A 14 5.72 5.48 -4.98
C THR A 14 6.10 4.55 -3.84
N GLU A 15 5.08 3.92 -3.26
CA GLU A 15 5.21 2.91 -2.24
C GLU A 15 4.80 1.53 -2.75
N ASP A 16 5.58 0.52 -2.38
CA ASP A 16 5.24 -0.87 -2.62
C ASP A 16 4.44 -1.43 -1.43
N TYR A 17 3.30 -2.04 -1.74
CA TYR A 17 2.44 -2.68 -0.74
C TYR A 17 2.24 -4.15 -1.09
N HIS A 18 2.12 -4.98 -0.06
CA HIS A 18 1.77 -6.39 -0.20
C HIS A 18 0.68 -6.77 0.80
N LEU A 19 -0.23 -7.65 0.37
CA LEU A 19 -1.28 -8.17 1.23
C LEU A 19 -0.68 -9.08 2.30
N ALA A 20 -0.68 -8.63 3.56
CA ALA A 20 -0.25 -9.45 4.69
C ALA A 20 -1.38 -10.34 5.22
N ARG A 21 -2.59 -9.80 5.29
CA ARG A 21 -3.81 -10.48 5.76
C ARG A 21 -5.02 -9.75 5.20
N SER A 22 -6.01 -10.50 4.71
CA SER A 22 -7.32 -9.95 4.38
C SER A 22 -8.34 -10.21 5.49
N SER A 23 -9.20 -9.24 5.77
CA SER A 23 -10.39 -9.40 6.62
C SER A 23 -11.65 -9.75 5.82
N VAL A 24 -11.55 -9.80 4.50
CA VAL A 24 -12.60 -10.17 3.56
C VAL A 24 -12.12 -11.31 2.67
N GLU A 25 -13.05 -12.05 2.07
CA GLU A 25 -12.67 -13.06 1.07
C GLU A 25 -12.05 -12.37 -0.15
N THR A 26 -10.89 -12.86 -0.58
CA THR A 26 -10.16 -12.37 -1.77
C THR A 26 -9.52 -13.54 -2.50
N GLU A 27 -9.35 -13.40 -3.82
CA GLU A 27 -8.71 -14.40 -4.67
C GLU A 27 -7.25 -14.00 -4.94
N LEU A 28 -6.33 -14.97 -4.86
CA LEU A 28 -4.92 -14.73 -5.12
C LEU A 28 -4.54 -15.16 -6.55
N PRO A 29 -3.64 -14.41 -7.24
CA PRO A 29 -3.02 -13.16 -6.79
C PRO A 29 -4.00 -11.97 -6.88
N GLU A 30 -4.02 -11.17 -5.82
CA GLU A 30 -4.82 -9.93 -5.77
C GLU A 30 -4.12 -8.83 -6.58
N ASN A 31 -4.91 -8.04 -7.31
CA ASN A 31 -4.40 -6.95 -8.16
C ASN A 31 -4.53 -5.57 -7.52
N ASP A 32 -5.29 -5.45 -6.42
CA ASP A 32 -5.49 -4.20 -5.68
C ASP A 32 -5.66 -4.51 -4.18
N PRO A 33 -4.60 -4.32 -3.36
CA PRO A 33 -4.66 -4.54 -1.91
C PRO A 33 -5.59 -3.58 -1.16
N PHE A 34 -6.08 -2.52 -1.82
CA PHE A 34 -6.95 -1.52 -1.23
C PHE A 34 -8.42 -1.68 -1.64
N ALA A 35 -8.73 -2.69 -2.47
CA ALA A 35 -10.09 -3.00 -2.87
C ALA A 35 -11.00 -3.17 -1.64
N GLY A 36 -12.09 -2.39 -1.57
CA GLY A 36 -13.06 -2.45 -0.47
C GLY A 36 -12.74 -1.57 0.74
N LEU A 37 -11.61 -0.86 0.77
CA LEU A 37 -11.36 0.21 1.75
C LEU A 37 -12.15 1.46 1.35
N ARG A 38 -12.98 2.00 2.24
CA ARG A 38 -13.75 3.24 2.05
C ARG A 38 -13.76 4.08 3.31
#